data_AF-A0A3D2W104-F1
#
_entry.id   AF-A0A3D2W104-F1
#
_cell.length_a   1.000
_cell.length_b   1.000
_cell.length_c   1.000
_cell.angle_alpha   90.00
_cell.angle_beta   90.00
_cell.angle_gamma   90.00
#
_symmetry.space_group_name_H-M   'P 1'
#
loop_
_entity.id
_entity.type
_entity.pdbx_description
1 polymer ?
#
loop_
_entity_poly.entity_id
_entity_poly.type
_entity_poly.pdbx_seq_one_letter_code
_entity_poly.pdbx_strand_id
1 'polypeptide(L)'
;MTETKETLRVFISYARRDASAFAEELLCGLELAGFEAYLDRHDIEAGVDWEARLGGLIQSADTVVFVISPAAVASERCDWEVKRAEALSKRIIPVVHVDVPEEQAPLGLKRLNYIFFNKGSFTPALGELARALRVDFDWIREHTRLGELAQRWQARNQSEVLLLRGPELDAARAWLAVWKAPAPAPTDLHRAFINESEAAEGAAVKRERKRQRALRISLGAATLVFAGLAAAATVLGLRERTAREGEAFALQRADDEKQKATNERDAAVRALAERDEALHRAQLADTSAQEATIATIAAREAALHERERANEEAQNAALEREAALAAREREQEGGLRVLRELQACVAVPPLPTIRSRRQEPPGRELEISCPRARYQAFLQAGRRAMSEPPTIDSRQLASDRFINALMAANTVRFASGEPIAPDDLIAINIELGQAYLELAELLGPLGAVNSDCAAGRSETLRAALGHFEQAAALGESAGALRGMGCVRMALGQTPEAIADFERALTLAPNDTDIRRLLDRARTATQQR
;
A
#
# COMPACT_ATOMS: atom_id res chain seq x y z
N MET A 1 -28.40 2.30 -10.42
CA MET A 1 -29.24 2.33 -9.20
C MET A 1 -30.54 1.65 -9.55
N THR A 2 -31.07 0.76 -8.71
CA THR A 2 -32.40 0.18 -8.89
C THR A 2 -33.44 1.18 -8.42
N GLU A 3 -34.27 1.67 -9.33
CA GLU A 3 -35.33 2.63 -9.03
C GLU A 3 -36.48 1.90 -8.31
N THR A 4 -36.44 1.92 -6.98
CA THR A 4 -37.56 1.44 -6.15
C THR A 4 -38.72 2.40 -6.33
N LYS A 5 -39.66 2.00 -7.19
CA LYS A 5 -40.91 2.73 -7.46
C LYS A 5 -41.74 2.81 -6.18
N GLU A 6 -41.58 3.90 -5.42
CA GLU A 6 -42.31 4.11 -4.17
C GLU A 6 -43.83 4.20 -4.42
N THR A 7 -44.59 3.61 -3.51
CA THR A 7 -46.06 3.59 -3.50
C THR A 7 -46.59 4.60 -2.50
N LEU A 8 -47.71 5.27 -2.81
CA LEU A 8 -48.30 6.21 -1.85
C LEU A 8 -48.99 5.44 -0.74
N ARG A 9 -48.57 5.68 0.50
CA ARG A 9 -49.13 5.05 1.70
C ARG A 9 -50.41 5.75 2.14
N VAL A 10 -51.53 5.04 2.07
CA VAL A 10 -52.87 5.59 2.36
C VAL A 10 -53.43 4.98 3.64
N PHE A 11 -53.48 5.77 4.71
CA PHE A 11 -54.19 5.36 5.91
C PHE A 11 -55.68 5.66 5.74
N ILE A 12 -56.53 4.64 5.91
CA ILE A 12 -57.98 4.77 5.90
C ILE A 12 -58.45 4.84 7.37
N SER A 13 -58.84 6.04 7.81
CA SER A 13 -59.53 6.24 9.09
C SER A 13 -61.03 6.01 8.90
N TYR A 14 -61.63 5.21 9.79
CA TYR A 14 -63.02 4.77 9.70
C TYR A 14 -63.59 4.37 11.08
N ALA A 15 -64.90 4.46 11.26
CA ALA A 15 -65.57 3.92 12.44
C ALA A 15 -65.96 2.45 12.25
N ARG A 16 -65.43 1.57 13.12
CA ARG A 16 -65.71 0.13 13.07
C ARG A 16 -67.21 -0.23 13.20
N ARG A 17 -67.99 0.60 13.89
CA ARG A 17 -69.41 0.34 14.21
C ARG A 17 -70.33 0.33 12.98
N ASP A 18 -70.04 1.16 11.97
CA ASP A 18 -70.93 1.35 10.82
C ASP A 18 -70.21 1.42 9.45
N ALA A 19 -68.89 1.58 9.40
CA ALA A 19 -68.14 1.72 8.14
C ALA A 19 -67.19 0.53 7.82
N SER A 20 -67.11 -0.52 8.65
CA SER A 20 -66.13 -1.61 8.49
C SER A 20 -66.15 -2.30 7.12
N ALA A 21 -67.32 -2.69 6.63
CA ALA A 21 -67.43 -3.40 5.34
C ALA A 21 -66.99 -2.51 4.16
N PHE A 22 -67.40 -1.24 4.18
CA PHE A 22 -67.00 -0.25 3.18
C PHE A 22 -65.50 0.09 3.24
N ALA A 23 -64.90 0.14 4.44
CA ALA A 23 -63.48 0.42 4.61
C ALA A 23 -62.59 -0.72 4.06
N GLU A 24 -63.01 -1.98 4.19
CA GLU A 24 -62.36 -3.13 3.57
C GLU A 24 -62.58 -3.18 2.04
N GLU A 25 -63.77 -2.79 1.53
CA GLU A 25 -64.00 -2.62 0.09
C GLU A 25 -63.10 -1.50 -0.51
N LEU A 26 -62.98 -0.38 0.22
CA LEU A 26 -62.14 0.76 -0.13
C LEU A 26 -60.64 0.42 -0.13
N LEU A 27 -60.20 -0.40 0.84
CA LEU A 27 -58.85 -0.95 0.89
C LEU A 27 -58.54 -1.76 -0.38
N CYS A 28 -59.33 -2.79 -0.66
CA CYS A 28 -59.17 -3.62 -1.87
C CYS A 28 -59.19 -2.78 -3.16
N GLY A 29 -60.07 -1.78 -3.24
CA GLY A 29 -60.15 -0.86 -4.37
C GLY A 29 -58.89 -0.01 -4.56
N LEU A 30 -58.26 0.44 -3.46
CA LEU A 30 -57.03 1.24 -3.51
C LEU A 30 -55.78 0.39 -3.78
N GLU A 31 -55.70 -0.82 -3.23
CA GLU A 31 -54.65 -1.80 -3.56
C GLU A 31 -54.68 -2.15 -5.06
N LEU A 32 -55.85 -2.46 -5.62
CA LEU A 32 -56.04 -2.70 -7.05
C LEU A 32 -55.75 -1.45 -7.91
N ALA A 33 -55.93 -0.25 -7.36
CA ALA A 33 -55.54 1.00 -8.01
C ALA A 33 -54.03 1.32 -7.90
N GLY A 34 -53.24 0.50 -7.22
CA GLY A 34 -51.78 0.62 -7.09
C GLY A 34 -51.29 1.51 -5.95
N PHE A 35 -52.05 1.62 -4.85
CA PHE A 35 -51.64 2.33 -3.63
C PHE A 35 -51.34 1.34 -2.49
N GLU A 36 -50.51 1.78 -1.55
CA GLU A 36 -50.20 1.02 -0.33
C GLU A 36 -51.17 1.43 0.78
N ALA A 37 -52.41 0.95 0.68
CA ALA A 37 -53.48 1.32 1.60
C ALA A 37 -53.49 0.43 2.86
N TYR A 38 -53.95 0.95 4.00
CA TYR A 38 -54.08 0.19 5.25
C TYR A 38 -55.14 0.74 6.21
N LEU A 39 -55.61 -0.15 7.09
CA LEU A 39 -56.64 0.06 8.11
C LEU A 39 -56.08 -0.24 9.51
N ASP A 40 -56.53 0.48 10.55
CA ASP A 40 -56.27 0.03 11.92
C ASP A 40 -57.21 -1.14 12.27
N ARG A 41 -56.75 -2.37 11.99
CA ARG A 41 -57.54 -3.61 12.14
C ARG A 41 -57.59 -4.20 13.56
N HIS A 42 -56.86 -3.68 14.54
CA HIS A 42 -56.77 -4.29 15.87
C HIS A 42 -57.67 -3.59 16.87
N ASP A 43 -58.44 -4.33 17.67
CA ASP A 43 -58.93 -3.78 18.92
C ASP A 43 -57.76 -3.38 19.83
N ILE A 44 -57.91 -2.20 20.43
CA ILE A 44 -56.95 -1.64 21.36
C ILE A 44 -57.08 -2.47 22.64
N GLU A 45 -56.14 -3.39 22.87
CA GLU A 45 -56.10 -4.19 24.09
C GLU A 45 -56.11 -3.26 25.31
N ALA A 46 -56.84 -3.65 26.36
CA ALA A 46 -57.08 -2.82 27.53
C ALA A 46 -55.77 -2.50 28.26
N GLY A 47 -55.26 -1.28 28.06
CA GLY A 47 -53.95 -0.82 28.56
C GLY A 47 -53.02 -0.25 27.50
N VAL A 48 -53.33 -0.39 26.20
CA VAL A 48 -52.55 0.21 25.10
C VAL A 48 -52.96 1.68 24.89
N ASP A 49 -51.95 2.56 24.79
CA ASP A 49 -52.14 3.95 24.38
C ASP A 49 -52.59 4.03 22.90
N TRP A 50 -53.85 4.38 22.71
CA TRP A 50 -54.47 4.50 21.39
C TRP A 50 -54.06 5.78 20.65
N GLU A 51 -53.71 6.86 21.36
CA GLU A 51 -53.23 8.10 20.76
C GLU A 51 -51.83 7.90 20.19
N ALA A 52 -50.93 7.23 20.93
CA ALA A 52 -49.60 6.87 20.43
C ALA A 52 -49.68 5.94 19.21
N ARG A 53 -50.54 4.91 19.25
CA ARG A 53 -50.76 3.98 18.13
C ARG A 53 -51.28 4.70 16.88
N LEU A 54 -52.37 5.44 17.01
CA LEU A 54 -53.06 6.11 15.90
C LEU A 54 -52.24 7.28 15.36
N GLY A 55 -51.52 7.98 16.24
CA GLY A 55 -50.57 9.02 15.87
C GLY A 55 -49.38 8.51 15.05
N GLY A 56 -48.95 7.27 15.28
CA GLY A 56 -47.96 6.57 14.46
C GLY A 56 -48.48 6.26 13.06
N LEU A 57 -49.72 5.76 12.92
CA LEU A 57 -50.35 5.50 11.63
C LEU A 57 -50.51 6.78 10.80
N ILE A 58 -51.00 7.87 11.40
CA ILE A 58 -51.12 9.18 10.74
C ILE A 58 -49.74 9.76 10.38
N GLN A 59 -48.70 9.49 11.18
CA GLN A 59 -47.33 9.88 10.88
C GLN A 59 -46.77 9.15 9.64
N SER A 60 -47.01 7.83 9.52
CA SER A 60 -46.57 7.02 8.38
C SER A 60 -47.45 7.15 7.13
N ALA A 61 -48.64 7.72 7.25
CA ALA A 61 -49.53 7.93 6.12
C ALA A 61 -49.01 9.06 5.23
N ASP A 62 -48.82 8.80 3.94
CA ASP A 62 -48.56 9.88 2.97
C ASP A 62 -49.89 10.64 2.69
N THR A 63 -51.04 9.98 2.81
CA THR A 63 -52.36 10.64 2.85
C THR A 63 -53.33 9.90 3.76
N VAL A 64 -54.15 10.66 4.51
CA VAL A 64 -55.25 10.12 5.32
C VAL A 64 -56.54 10.22 4.53
N VAL A 65 -57.19 9.09 4.25
CA VAL A 65 -58.56 9.04 3.76
C VAL A 65 -59.48 8.92 4.98
N PHE A 66 -60.38 9.88 5.16
CA PHE A 66 -61.27 9.91 6.33
C PHE A 66 -62.68 9.49 5.90
N VAL A 67 -63.14 8.33 6.37
CA VAL A 67 -64.47 7.79 6.07
C VAL A 67 -65.51 8.40 7.00
N ILE A 68 -66.34 9.27 6.43
CA ILE A 68 -67.44 9.95 7.11
C ILE A 68 -68.63 8.99 7.24
N SER A 69 -69.00 8.71 8.49
CA SER A 69 -70.20 8.00 8.92
C SER A 69 -70.73 8.59 10.24
N PRO A 70 -71.99 8.32 10.63
CA PRO A 70 -72.55 8.78 11.91
C PRO A 70 -71.72 8.36 13.14
N ALA A 71 -71.15 7.15 13.16
CA ALA A 71 -70.30 6.72 14.28
C ALA A 71 -68.89 7.33 14.25
N ALA A 72 -68.37 7.68 13.07
CA ALA A 72 -67.08 8.38 12.97
C ALA A 72 -67.21 9.80 13.53
N VAL A 73 -68.20 10.55 13.05
CA VAL A 73 -68.39 11.97 13.42
C VAL A 73 -68.84 12.13 14.88
N ALA A 74 -69.55 11.16 15.45
CA ALA A 74 -69.91 11.16 16.88
C ALA A 74 -68.79 10.67 17.83
N SER A 75 -67.57 10.41 17.34
CA SER A 75 -66.45 9.90 18.14
C SER A 75 -65.46 11.01 18.50
N GLU A 76 -65.10 11.10 19.78
CA GLU A 76 -64.04 12.02 20.26
C GLU A 76 -62.70 11.81 19.53
N ARG A 77 -62.44 10.58 19.06
CA ARG A 77 -61.23 10.25 18.28
C ARG A 77 -61.17 10.98 16.94
N CYS A 78 -62.31 11.27 16.30
CA CYS A 78 -62.37 11.90 14.99
C CYS A 78 -61.80 13.33 14.99
N ASP A 79 -62.14 14.13 16.00
CA ASP A 79 -61.59 15.47 16.18
C ASP A 79 -60.09 15.42 16.53
N TRP A 80 -59.66 14.44 17.33
CA TRP A 80 -58.24 14.18 17.61
C TRP A 80 -57.45 13.81 16.35
N GLU A 81 -57.97 12.88 15.52
CA GLU A 81 -57.32 12.43 14.28
C GLU A 81 -57.14 13.58 13.28
N VAL A 82 -58.19 14.38 13.09
CA VAL A 82 -58.16 15.55 12.22
C VAL A 82 -57.12 16.56 12.72
N LYS A 83 -57.13 16.91 14.01
CA LYS A 83 -56.13 17.81 14.62
C LYS A 83 -54.70 17.25 14.53
N ARG A 84 -54.52 15.94 14.69
CA ARG A 84 -53.21 15.26 14.58
C ARG A 84 -52.69 15.31 13.14
N ALA A 85 -53.56 15.07 12.15
CA ALA A 85 -53.23 15.16 10.74
C ALA A 85 -52.94 16.61 10.31
N GLU A 86 -53.69 17.60 10.80
CA GLU A 86 -53.43 19.03 10.60
C GLU A 86 -52.09 19.48 11.19
N ALA A 87 -51.79 19.10 12.44
CA ALA A 87 -50.53 19.44 13.11
C ALA A 87 -49.31 18.81 12.40
N LEU A 88 -49.48 17.63 11.81
CA LEU A 88 -48.47 16.99 10.94
C LEU A 88 -48.50 17.49 9.48
N SER A 89 -49.38 18.44 9.15
CA SER A 89 -49.61 18.98 7.80
C SER A 89 -49.81 17.89 6.73
N LYS A 90 -50.56 16.84 7.07
CA LYS A 90 -50.89 15.73 6.17
C LYS A 90 -52.04 16.12 5.24
N ARG A 91 -52.06 15.55 4.03
CA ARG A 91 -53.25 15.61 3.18
C ARG A 91 -54.35 14.74 3.80
N ILE A 92 -55.53 15.32 3.97
CA ILE A 92 -56.76 14.62 4.36
C ILE A 92 -57.71 14.61 3.15
N ILE A 93 -58.30 13.48 2.82
CA ILE A 93 -59.36 13.36 1.80
C ILE A 93 -60.61 12.80 2.48
N PRO A 94 -61.66 13.61 2.72
CA PRO A 94 -62.93 13.14 3.26
C PRO A 94 -63.73 12.35 2.22
N VAL A 95 -64.17 11.15 2.61
CA VAL A 95 -64.96 10.21 1.81
C VAL A 95 -66.29 9.97 2.52
N VAL A 96 -67.42 10.29 1.89
CA VAL A 96 -68.75 10.13 2.48
C VAL A 96 -69.29 8.73 2.14
N HIS A 97 -69.35 7.87 3.16
CA HIS A 97 -70.00 6.56 3.08
C HIS A 97 -71.50 6.66 3.41
N VAL A 98 -71.85 7.49 4.39
CA VAL A 98 -73.23 7.80 4.81
C VAL A 98 -73.34 9.31 5.02
N ASP A 99 -74.38 9.96 4.50
CA ASP A 99 -74.59 11.39 4.70
C ASP A 99 -74.77 11.70 6.20
N VAL A 100 -74.09 12.75 6.67
CA VAL A 100 -74.20 13.29 8.03
C VAL A 100 -74.51 14.79 7.95
N PRO A 101 -75.18 15.40 8.94
CA PRO A 101 -75.33 16.84 8.99
C PRO A 101 -73.96 17.53 9.04
N GLU A 102 -73.70 18.45 8.12
CA GLU A 102 -72.41 19.15 8.00
C GLU A 102 -72.03 19.92 9.29
N GLU A 103 -73.03 20.32 10.08
CA GLU A 103 -72.86 20.88 11.42
C GLU A 103 -72.01 20.00 12.35
N GLN A 104 -72.14 18.68 12.26
CA GLN A 104 -71.52 17.72 13.17
C GLN A 104 -70.05 17.41 12.82
N ALA A 105 -69.65 17.54 11.55
CA ALA A 105 -68.29 17.23 11.11
C ALA A 105 -67.22 18.13 11.79
N PRO A 106 -65.99 17.64 12.05
CA PRO A 106 -64.91 18.49 12.55
C PRO A 106 -64.60 19.66 11.60
N LEU A 107 -64.25 20.82 12.17
CA LEU A 107 -63.93 22.04 11.41
C LEU A 107 -62.80 21.85 10.38
N GLY A 108 -61.86 20.93 10.65
CA GLY A 108 -60.79 20.59 9.72
C GLY A 108 -61.25 19.91 8.44
N LEU A 109 -62.40 19.22 8.47
CA LEU A 109 -62.99 18.57 7.30
C LEU A 109 -63.89 19.51 6.49
N LYS A 110 -64.71 20.36 7.15
CA LYS A 110 -65.73 21.20 6.48
C LYS A 110 -65.19 22.09 5.34
N ARG A 111 -63.92 22.47 5.40
CA ARG A 111 -63.24 23.30 4.40
C ARG A 111 -62.70 22.53 3.18
N LEU A 112 -62.93 21.22 3.09
CA LEU A 112 -62.38 20.33 2.07
C LEU A 112 -63.49 19.81 1.14
N ASN A 113 -63.14 19.52 -0.11
CA ASN A 113 -64.07 18.88 -1.05
C ASN A 113 -64.29 17.40 -0.69
N TYR A 114 -65.54 16.96 -0.65
CA TYR A 114 -65.93 15.59 -0.27
C TYR A 114 -66.11 14.69 -1.49
N ILE A 115 -65.63 13.45 -1.41
CA ILE A 115 -65.91 12.42 -2.43
C ILE A 115 -67.05 11.52 -1.92
N PHE A 116 -68.15 11.45 -2.68
CA PHE A 116 -69.39 10.78 -2.25
C PHE A 116 -69.49 9.36 -2.83
N PHE A 117 -69.44 8.34 -1.97
CA PHE A 117 -69.62 6.94 -2.36
C PHE A 117 -71.07 6.45 -2.18
N ASN A 118 -71.92 7.25 -1.54
CA ASN A 118 -73.34 6.98 -1.31
C ASN A 118 -74.29 7.42 -2.44
N LYS A 119 -73.79 8.16 -3.45
CA LYS A 119 -74.61 8.82 -4.50
C LYS A 119 -74.56 8.12 -5.86
N GLY A 120 -73.97 6.93 -5.96
CA GLY A 120 -73.82 6.20 -7.21
C GLY A 120 -73.17 4.83 -7.01
N SER A 121 -72.57 4.29 -8.07
CA SER A 121 -71.76 3.07 -7.97
C SER A 121 -70.37 3.35 -7.38
N PHE A 122 -69.76 2.32 -6.79
CA PHE A 122 -68.46 2.41 -6.13
C PHE A 122 -67.30 2.78 -7.09
N THR A 123 -67.26 2.20 -8.29
CA THR A 123 -66.11 2.31 -9.21
C THR A 123 -65.82 3.74 -9.69
N PRO A 124 -66.81 4.58 -10.08
CA PRO A 124 -66.55 5.98 -10.43
C PRO A 124 -66.00 6.81 -9.26
N ALA A 125 -66.53 6.62 -8.04
CA ALA A 125 -66.08 7.32 -6.84
C ALA A 125 -64.65 6.89 -6.43
N LEU A 126 -64.35 5.60 -6.53
CA LEU A 126 -62.97 5.09 -6.42
C LEU A 126 -62.05 5.71 -7.49
N GLY A 127 -62.52 5.85 -8.72
CA GLY A 127 -61.79 6.51 -9.82
C GLY A 127 -61.61 8.03 -9.62
N GLU A 128 -62.41 8.67 -8.78
CA GLU A 128 -62.21 10.05 -8.32
C GLU A 128 -61.17 10.12 -7.21
N LEU A 129 -61.31 9.29 -6.17
CA LEU A 129 -60.34 9.19 -5.08
C LEU A 129 -58.93 8.82 -5.60
N ALA A 130 -58.85 7.86 -6.53
CA ALA A 130 -57.60 7.44 -7.17
C ALA A 130 -57.00 8.49 -8.12
N ARG A 131 -57.74 9.52 -8.53
CA ARG A 131 -57.18 10.72 -9.17
C ARG A 131 -56.71 11.72 -8.14
N ALA A 132 -57.53 12.02 -7.12
CA ALA A 132 -57.20 12.95 -6.04
C ALA A 132 -55.92 12.54 -5.30
N LEU A 133 -55.72 11.25 -5.03
CA LEU A 133 -54.51 10.70 -4.41
C LEU A 133 -53.24 10.88 -5.25
N ARG A 134 -53.34 10.95 -6.58
CA ARG A 134 -52.20 11.11 -7.51
C ARG A 134 -51.78 12.57 -7.72
N VAL A 135 -52.60 13.54 -7.33
CA VAL A 135 -52.20 14.96 -7.33
C VAL A 135 -51.03 15.13 -6.36
N ASP A 136 -49.98 15.82 -6.80
CA ASP A 136 -48.76 16.13 -6.04
C ASP A 136 -48.12 14.92 -5.34
N PHE A 137 -48.18 13.73 -5.97
CA PHE A 137 -47.67 12.46 -5.43
C PHE A 137 -46.23 12.59 -4.85
N ASP A 138 -45.27 13.05 -5.66
CA ASP A 138 -43.86 13.14 -5.27
C ASP A 138 -43.65 14.12 -4.11
N TRP A 139 -44.37 15.24 -4.12
CA TRP A 139 -44.33 16.25 -3.06
C TRP A 139 -44.73 15.64 -1.71
N ILE A 140 -45.84 14.89 -1.71
CA ILE A 140 -46.50 14.36 -0.51
C ILE A 140 -45.75 13.14 0.04
N ARG A 141 -45.17 12.34 -0.85
CA ARG A 141 -44.28 11.24 -0.51
C ARG A 141 -43.01 11.76 0.18
N GLU A 142 -42.33 12.74 -0.41
CA GLU A 142 -41.14 13.36 0.17
C GLU A 142 -41.43 14.15 1.46
N HIS A 143 -42.57 14.84 1.54
CA HIS A 143 -43.07 15.49 2.76
C HIS A 143 -43.10 14.51 3.94
N THR A 144 -43.62 13.30 3.70
CA THR A 144 -43.71 12.28 4.74
C THR A 144 -42.37 11.63 5.05
N ARG A 145 -41.53 11.34 4.04
CA ARG A 145 -40.17 10.81 4.25
C ARG A 145 -39.34 11.76 5.14
N LEU A 146 -39.37 13.05 4.85
CA LEU A 146 -38.70 14.08 5.65
C LEU A 146 -39.32 14.26 7.03
N GLY A 147 -40.64 14.12 7.17
CA GLY A 147 -41.32 14.13 8.47
C GLY A 147 -40.95 12.95 9.37
N GLU A 148 -40.82 11.74 8.81
CA GLU A 148 -40.35 10.54 9.52
C GLU A 148 -38.87 10.65 9.92
N LEU A 149 -38.04 11.31 9.12
CA LEU A 149 -36.64 11.60 9.45
C LEU A 149 -36.55 12.65 10.58
N ALA A 150 -37.24 13.78 10.43
CA ALA A 150 -37.21 14.88 11.39
C ALA A 150 -37.78 14.49 12.76
N GLN A 151 -38.84 13.67 12.82
CA GLN A 151 -39.35 13.14 14.08
C GLN A 151 -38.39 12.13 14.73
N ARG A 152 -37.70 11.28 13.95
CA ARG A 152 -36.65 10.39 14.48
C ARG A 152 -35.45 11.17 15.02
N TRP A 153 -35.06 12.27 14.38
CA TRP A 153 -34.03 13.19 14.86
C TRP A 153 -34.46 13.86 16.18
N GLN A 154 -35.67 14.41 16.25
CA GLN A 154 -36.21 15.04 17.46
C GLN A 154 -36.30 14.05 18.64
N ALA A 155 -36.84 12.86 18.42
CA ALA A 155 -36.96 11.80 19.43
C ALA A 155 -35.61 11.19 19.88
N ARG A 156 -34.52 11.51 19.18
CA ARG A 156 -33.14 11.10 19.52
C ARG A 156 -32.30 12.29 19.98
N ASN A 157 -32.92 13.24 20.68
CA ASN A 157 -32.30 14.44 21.25
C ASN A 157 -31.45 15.21 20.22
N GLN A 158 -31.98 15.35 18.99
CA GLN A 158 -31.41 16.14 17.90
C GLN A 158 -29.99 15.74 17.44
N SER A 159 -29.62 14.46 17.58
CA SER A 159 -28.29 13.92 17.25
C SER A 159 -27.76 14.27 15.85
N GLU A 160 -26.50 14.77 15.78
CA GLU A 160 -25.78 15.12 14.53
C GLU A 160 -25.64 13.94 13.54
N VAL A 161 -25.81 12.70 14.02
CA VAL A 161 -25.70 11.47 13.23
C VAL A 161 -26.93 11.23 12.35
N LEU A 162 -28.08 11.83 12.69
CA LEU A 162 -29.36 11.65 11.96
C LEU A 162 -29.65 12.80 10.97
N LEU A 163 -28.78 13.80 10.91
CA LEU A 163 -28.88 14.94 10.00
C LEU A 163 -28.48 14.56 8.57
N LEU A 164 -29.16 15.15 7.59
CA LEU A 164 -28.90 14.91 6.16
C LEU A 164 -27.55 15.50 5.75
N ARG A 165 -26.90 14.88 4.75
CA ARG A 165 -25.59 15.29 4.23
C ARG A 165 -25.53 15.07 2.72
N GLY A 166 -24.79 15.93 2.01
CA GLY A 166 -24.56 15.84 0.58
C GLY A 166 -25.87 15.74 -0.25
N PRO A 167 -25.98 14.81 -1.21
CA PRO A 167 -27.12 14.73 -2.11
C PRO A 167 -28.50 14.63 -1.45
N GLU A 168 -28.63 14.00 -0.27
CA GLU A 168 -29.91 13.92 0.43
C GLU A 168 -30.33 15.28 1.02
N LEU A 169 -29.35 16.05 1.49
CA LEU A 169 -29.59 17.41 1.99
C LEU A 169 -29.93 18.35 0.83
N ASP A 170 -29.21 18.29 -0.29
CA ASP A 170 -29.54 19.08 -1.48
C ASP A 170 -30.92 18.73 -2.06
N ALA A 171 -31.33 17.45 -2.05
CA ALA A 171 -32.68 17.04 -2.43
C ALA A 171 -33.75 17.64 -1.49
N ALA A 172 -33.57 17.54 -0.16
CA ALA A 172 -34.50 18.09 0.82
C ALA A 172 -34.62 19.63 0.73
N ARG A 173 -33.50 20.32 0.43
CA ARG A 173 -33.46 21.77 0.20
C ARG A 173 -34.18 22.17 -1.09
N ALA A 174 -33.96 21.42 -2.18
CA ALA A 174 -34.65 21.63 -3.45
C ALA A 174 -36.16 21.40 -3.31
N TRP A 175 -36.58 20.35 -2.60
CA TRP A 175 -37.98 20.13 -2.22
C TRP A 175 -38.53 21.34 -1.45
N LEU A 176 -37.89 21.74 -0.35
CA LEU A 176 -38.37 22.85 0.49
C LEU A 176 -38.51 24.18 -0.29
N ALA A 177 -37.65 24.43 -1.29
CA ALA A 177 -37.67 25.63 -2.12
C ALA A 177 -38.76 25.64 -3.21
N VAL A 178 -39.32 24.50 -3.59
CA VAL A 178 -40.30 24.37 -4.69
C VAL A 178 -41.76 24.48 -4.20
N TRP A 179 -42.01 24.45 -2.88
CA TRP A 179 -43.35 24.47 -2.29
C TRP A 179 -44.26 25.59 -2.80
N LYS A 180 -45.51 25.24 -3.13
CA LYS A 180 -46.60 26.16 -3.47
C LYS A 180 -47.92 25.62 -2.92
N ALA A 181 -48.83 26.51 -2.55
CA ALA A 181 -50.23 26.14 -2.35
C ALA A 181 -50.85 25.62 -3.67
N PRO A 182 -51.77 24.65 -3.64
CA PRO A 182 -52.45 24.08 -2.46
C PRO A 182 -51.75 22.88 -1.80
N ALA A 183 -50.52 22.51 -2.22
CA ALA A 183 -49.84 21.32 -1.71
C ALA A 183 -49.54 21.42 -0.19
N PRO A 184 -49.56 20.31 0.57
CA PRO A 184 -49.41 20.33 2.03
C PRO A 184 -48.12 21.01 2.49
N ALA A 185 -48.25 21.92 3.46
CA ALA A 185 -47.16 22.80 3.86
C ALA A 185 -46.01 22.04 4.57
N PRO A 186 -44.74 22.41 4.33
CA PRO A 186 -43.62 21.96 5.16
C PRO A 186 -43.79 22.45 6.59
N THR A 187 -43.84 21.51 7.54
CA THR A 187 -43.95 21.81 8.98
C THR A 187 -42.72 22.54 9.50
N ASP A 188 -42.84 23.22 10.64
CA ASP A 188 -41.69 23.85 11.32
C ASP A 188 -40.62 22.82 11.70
N LEU A 189 -41.02 21.57 11.97
CA LEU A 189 -40.10 20.47 12.24
C LEU A 189 -39.28 20.06 10.99
N HIS A 190 -39.88 20.09 9.80
CA HIS A 190 -39.13 19.86 8.54
C HIS A 190 -38.10 20.98 8.33
N ARG A 191 -38.50 22.24 8.57
CA ARG A 191 -37.62 23.42 8.45
C ARG A 191 -36.46 23.34 9.45
N ALA A 192 -36.74 23.03 10.72
CA ALA A 192 -35.72 22.86 11.75
C ALA A 192 -34.71 21.75 11.40
N PHE A 193 -35.19 20.59 10.95
CA PHE A 193 -34.33 19.46 10.59
C PHE A 193 -33.43 19.74 9.37
N ILE A 194 -33.96 20.39 8.34
CA ILE A 194 -33.18 20.78 7.14
C ILE A 194 -32.16 21.87 7.51
N ASN A 195 -32.57 22.90 8.26
CA ASN A 195 -31.67 23.98 8.67
C ASN A 195 -30.53 23.49 9.58
N GLU A 196 -30.80 22.58 10.52
CA GLU A 196 -29.74 21.99 11.36
C GLU A 196 -28.82 21.08 10.54
N SER A 197 -29.35 20.40 9.52
CA SER A 197 -28.54 19.61 8.58
C SER A 197 -27.57 20.51 7.78
N GLU A 198 -28.03 21.66 7.26
CA GLU A 198 -27.16 22.68 6.64
C GLU A 198 -26.10 23.20 7.64
N ALA A 199 -26.50 23.48 8.88
CA ALA A 199 -25.59 23.98 9.91
C ALA A 199 -24.49 22.97 10.27
N ALA A 200 -24.86 21.69 10.45
CA ALA A 200 -23.94 20.60 10.79
C ALA A 200 -22.99 20.24 9.64
N GLU A 201 -23.46 20.24 8.39
CA GLU A 201 -22.58 20.06 7.23
C GLU A 201 -21.63 21.25 7.06
N GLY A 202 -22.15 22.48 7.16
CA GLY A 202 -21.33 23.69 7.17
C GLY A 202 -20.28 23.69 8.30
N ALA A 203 -20.62 23.14 9.47
CA ALA A 203 -19.68 22.90 10.56
C ALA A 203 -18.68 21.78 10.25
N ALA A 204 -19.09 20.67 9.62
CA ALA A 204 -18.19 19.59 9.20
C ALA A 204 -17.14 20.08 8.20
N VAL A 205 -17.54 20.83 7.17
CA VAL A 205 -16.63 21.44 6.18
C VAL A 205 -15.67 22.44 6.84
N LYS A 206 -16.13 23.24 7.82
CA LYS A 206 -15.27 24.13 8.62
C LYS A 206 -14.28 23.35 9.50
N ARG A 207 -14.72 22.27 10.16
CA ARG A 207 -13.90 21.37 10.99
C ARG A 207 -12.78 20.74 10.16
N GLU A 208 -13.09 20.20 8.98
CA GLU A 208 -12.10 19.58 8.10
C GLU A 208 -11.12 20.61 7.49
N ARG A 209 -11.60 21.77 7.02
CA ARG A 209 -10.71 22.86 6.57
C ARG A 209 -9.75 23.32 7.68
N LYS A 210 -10.18 23.32 8.95
CA LYS A 210 -9.32 23.61 10.11
C LYS A 210 -8.29 22.50 10.34
N ARG A 211 -8.67 21.22 10.22
CA ARG A 211 -7.77 20.07 10.32
C ARG A 211 -6.68 20.10 9.24
N GLN A 212 -7.05 20.32 7.98
CA GLN A 212 -6.11 20.45 6.86
C GLN A 212 -5.16 21.64 7.03
N ARG A 213 -5.65 22.80 7.50
CA ARG A 213 -4.80 23.95 7.79
C ARG A 213 -3.81 23.66 8.91
N ALA A 214 -4.24 23.00 10.00
CA ALA A 214 -3.35 22.61 11.09
C ALA A 214 -2.26 21.64 10.61
N LEU A 215 -2.63 20.60 9.85
CA LEU A 215 -1.69 19.62 9.29
C LEU A 215 -0.63 20.26 8.38
N ARG A 216 -1.04 21.20 7.51
CA ARG A 216 -0.12 21.96 6.65
C ARG A 216 0.85 22.83 7.46
N ILE A 217 0.38 23.45 8.55
CA ILE A 217 1.24 24.25 9.44
C ILE A 217 2.25 23.35 10.17
N SER A 218 1.83 22.21 10.73
CA SER A 218 2.75 21.28 11.39
C SER A 218 3.78 20.68 10.45
N LEU A 219 3.40 20.35 9.21
CA LEU A 219 4.33 19.84 8.19
C LEU A 219 5.36 20.91 7.78
N GLY A 220 4.92 22.16 7.60
CA GLY A 220 5.82 23.28 7.30
C GLY A 220 6.79 23.63 8.44
N ALA A 221 6.37 23.43 9.70
CA ALA A 221 7.27 23.57 10.85
C ALA A 221 8.32 22.44 10.88
N ALA A 222 7.92 21.20 10.60
CA ALA A 222 8.81 20.05 10.59
C ALA A 222 9.89 20.15 9.49
N THR A 223 9.55 20.60 8.28
CA THR A 223 10.53 20.76 7.19
C THR A 223 11.55 21.86 7.47
N LEU A 224 11.16 22.96 8.13
CA LEU A 224 12.09 24.01 8.56
C LEU A 224 13.10 23.50 9.61
N VAL A 225 12.65 22.71 10.58
CA VAL A 225 13.53 22.08 11.57
C VAL A 225 14.51 21.10 10.89
N PHE A 226 14.02 20.26 9.97
CA PHE A 226 14.86 19.30 9.27
C PHE A 226 15.91 19.97 8.37
N ALA A 227 15.55 21.06 7.68
CA ALA A 227 16.47 21.87 6.90
C ALA A 227 17.54 22.54 7.79
N GLY A 228 17.16 23.05 8.97
CA GLY A 228 18.10 23.59 9.97
C GLY A 228 19.10 22.56 10.48
N LEU A 229 18.64 21.32 10.76
CA LEU A 229 19.51 20.22 11.17
C LEU A 229 20.47 19.78 10.04
N ALA A 230 20.00 19.72 8.79
CA ALA A 230 20.85 19.41 7.64
C ALA A 230 21.92 20.50 7.39
N ALA A 231 21.57 21.78 7.56
CA ALA A 231 22.51 22.89 7.50
C ALA A 231 23.55 22.83 8.64
N ALA A 232 23.13 22.50 9.87
CA ALA A 232 24.05 22.31 11.00
C ALA A 232 25.01 21.13 10.77
N ALA A 233 24.50 19.99 10.31
CA ALA A 233 25.29 18.79 10.02
C ALA A 233 26.33 19.03 8.90
N THR A 234 25.96 19.76 7.84
CA THR A 234 26.91 20.12 6.77
C THR A 234 27.97 21.11 7.23
N VAL A 235 27.63 22.10 8.06
CA VAL A 235 28.62 23.00 8.68
C VAL A 235 29.60 22.24 9.60
N LEU A 236 29.12 21.28 10.39
CA LEU A 236 29.97 20.44 11.25
C LEU A 236 30.90 19.55 10.41
N GLY A 237 30.37 18.88 9.39
CA GLY A 237 31.16 18.03 8.49
C GLY A 237 32.23 18.79 7.69
N LEU A 238 31.98 20.07 7.35
CA LEU A 238 32.99 20.93 6.74
C LEU A 238 34.11 21.29 7.73
N ARG A 239 33.77 21.60 9.00
CA ARG A 239 34.77 21.87 10.05
C ARG A 239 35.69 20.68 10.29
N GLU A 240 35.15 19.47 10.37
CA GLU A 240 35.96 18.25 10.49
C GLU A 240 36.93 18.05 9.33
N ARG A 241 36.52 18.33 8.08
CA ARG A 241 37.43 18.24 6.92
C ARG A 241 38.58 19.23 7.05
N THR A 242 38.29 20.50 7.34
CA THR A 242 39.34 21.52 7.51
C THR A 242 40.29 21.21 8.68
N ALA A 243 39.82 20.53 9.73
CA ALA A 243 40.67 20.09 10.83
C ALA A 243 41.62 18.96 10.39
N ARG A 244 41.10 17.92 9.74
CA ARG A 244 41.90 16.78 9.25
C ARG A 244 42.91 17.18 8.17
N GLU A 245 42.55 18.13 7.30
CA GLU A 245 43.46 18.73 6.31
C GLU A 245 44.61 19.49 7.00
N GLY A 246 44.32 20.22 8.09
CA GLY A 246 45.33 20.88 8.93
C GLY A 246 46.26 19.89 9.65
N GLU A 247 45.71 18.82 10.23
CA GLU A 247 46.49 17.75 10.88
C GLU A 247 47.41 17.02 9.88
N ALA A 248 46.90 16.69 8.69
CA ALA A 248 47.68 16.06 7.63
C ALA A 248 48.84 16.95 7.16
N PHE A 249 48.61 18.26 7.00
CA PHE A 249 49.66 19.22 6.63
C PHE A 249 50.71 19.39 7.73
N ALA A 250 50.31 19.37 9.01
CA ALA A 250 51.23 19.41 10.15
C ALA A 250 52.10 18.14 10.23
N LEU A 251 51.52 16.96 10.00
CA LEU A 251 52.24 15.68 9.91
C LEU A 251 53.25 15.66 8.77
N GLN A 252 52.82 16.04 7.55
CA GLN A 252 53.71 16.10 6.39
C GLN A 252 54.91 17.01 6.66
N ARG A 253 54.69 18.19 7.25
CA ARG A 253 55.77 19.12 7.61
C ARG A 253 56.76 18.51 8.62
N ALA A 254 56.27 17.76 9.60
CA ALA A 254 57.13 17.10 10.58
C ALA A 254 57.99 15.98 9.96
N ASP A 255 57.44 15.22 9.01
CA ASP A 255 58.23 14.23 8.26
C ASP A 255 59.20 14.90 7.26
N ASP A 256 58.85 16.02 6.62
CA ASP A 256 59.77 16.81 5.79
C ASP A 256 60.96 17.36 6.61
N GLU A 257 60.70 17.92 7.80
CA GLU A 257 61.75 18.43 8.71
C GLU A 257 62.65 17.28 9.23
N LYS A 258 62.08 16.11 9.51
CA LYS A 258 62.79 14.88 9.90
C LYS A 258 63.61 14.26 8.75
N GLN A 259 63.09 14.28 7.52
CA GLN A 259 63.82 13.82 6.35
C GLN A 259 64.98 14.77 6.03
N LYS A 260 64.80 16.09 6.19
CA LYS A 260 65.88 17.08 6.08
C LYS A 260 67.00 16.80 7.10
N ALA A 261 66.66 16.60 8.38
CA ALA A 261 67.64 16.24 9.40
C ALA A 261 68.35 14.91 9.13
N THR A 262 67.65 13.92 8.54
CA THR A 262 68.25 12.65 8.11
C THR A 262 69.22 12.84 6.96
N ASN A 263 68.84 13.60 5.92
CA ASN A 263 69.69 13.93 4.78
C ASN A 263 70.96 14.69 5.19
N GLU A 264 70.85 15.62 6.15
CA GLU A 264 71.97 16.37 6.73
C GLU A 264 72.92 15.46 7.53
N ARG A 265 72.37 14.55 8.34
CA ARG A 265 73.18 13.56 9.08
C ARG A 265 73.92 12.63 8.12
N ASP A 266 73.26 12.12 7.09
CA ASP A 266 73.87 11.21 6.13
C ASP A 266 74.89 11.92 5.23
N ALA A 267 74.74 13.24 5.01
CA ALA A 267 75.78 14.06 4.38
C ALA A 267 77.02 14.24 5.29
N ALA A 268 76.83 14.44 6.60
CA ALA A 268 77.92 14.48 7.56
C ALA A 268 78.66 13.13 7.67
N VAL A 269 77.94 12.01 7.60
CA VAL A 269 78.55 10.67 7.55
C VAL A 269 79.39 10.46 6.29
N ARG A 270 78.92 10.91 5.11
CA ARG A 270 79.72 10.87 3.87
C ARG A 270 81.00 11.72 3.98
N ALA A 271 80.89 12.95 4.49
CA ALA A 271 82.05 13.83 4.67
C ALA A 271 83.10 13.27 5.66
N LEU A 272 82.66 12.51 6.68
CA LEU A 272 83.58 11.76 7.56
C LEU A 272 84.28 10.61 6.82
N ALA A 273 83.53 9.81 6.05
CA ALA A 273 84.11 8.72 5.26
C ALA A 273 85.13 9.20 4.21
N GLU A 274 84.81 10.29 3.49
CA GLU A 274 85.73 10.94 2.53
C GLU A 274 87.02 11.43 3.22
N ARG A 275 86.91 11.98 4.44
CA ARG A 275 88.05 12.45 5.23
C ARG A 275 88.92 11.28 5.72
N ASP A 276 88.30 10.19 6.16
CA ASP A 276 89.02 9.03 6.67
C ASP A 276 89.68 8.24 5.50
N GLU A 277 89.09 8.21 4.30
CA GLU A 277 89.75 7.74 3.07
C GLU A 277 90.91 8.64 2.63
N ALA A 278 90.79 9.97 2.81
CA ALA A 278 91.89 10.90 2.55
C ALA A 278 93.05 10.70 3.55
N LEU A 279 92.74 10.47 4.84
CA LEU A 279 93.72 10.11 5.87
C LEU A 279 94.43 8.79 5.55
N HIS A 280 93.69 7.76 5.12
CA HIS A 280 94.29 6.48 4.75
C HIS A 280 95.21 6.60 3.52
N ARG A 281 94.82 7.39 2.51
CA ARG A 281 95.70 7.70 1.36
C ARG A 281 96.95 8.48 1.77
N ALA A 282 96.85 9.40 2.73
CA ALA A 282 98.02 10.10 3.27
C ALA A 282 98.98 9.15 4.01
N GLN A 283 98.45 8.19 4.79
CA GLN A 283 99.26 7.16 5.44
C GLN A 283 99.99 6.26 4.42
N LEU A 284 99.32 5.83 3.35
CA LEU A 284 99.93 5.03 2.28
C LEU A 284 101.03 5.79 1.51
N ALA A 285 100.90 7.12 1.38
CA ALA A 285 101.95 7.97 0.83
C ALA A 285 103.16 8.09 1.78
N ASP A 286 102.93 8.19 3.09
CA ASP A 286 104.01 8.26 4.09
C ASP A 286 104.77 6.92 4.21
N THR A 287 104.07 5.79 4.19
CA THR A 287 104.72 4.47 4.21
C THR A 287 105.54 4.21 2.94
N SER A 288 105.05 4.61 1.75
CA SER A 288 105.83 4.46 0.51
C SER A 288 107.03 5.42 0.44
N ALA A 289 106.97 6.59 1.09
CA ALA A 289 108.14 7.45 1.29
C ALA A 289 109.17 6.83 2.26
N GLN A 290 108.71 6.15 3.32
CA GLN A 290 109.58 5.38 4.22
C GLN A 290 110.24 4.19 3.49
N GLU A 291 109.48 3.43 2.70
CA GLU A 291 110.01 2.33 1.87
C GLU A 291 111.06 2.81 0.85
N ALA A 292 110.83 3.94 0.17
CA ALA A 292 111.82 4.54 -0.73
C ALA A 292 113.10 5.00 0.01
N THR A 293 112.97 5.43 1.26
CA THR A 293 114.11 5.79 2.12
C THR A 293 114.90 4.54 2.56
N ILE A 294 114.19 3.46 2.93
CA ILE A 294 114.81 2.17 3.25
C ILE A 294 115.51 1.59 2.02
N ALA A 295 114.91 1.68 0.83
CA ALA A 295 115.51 1.22 -0.42
C ALA A 295 116.81 1.98 -0.78
N THR A 296 116.90 3.28 -0.48
CA THR A 296 118.14 4.05 -0.70
C THR A 296 119.22 3.78 0.35
N ILE A 297 118.86 3.34 1.56
CA ILE A 297 119.80 2.80 2.55
C ILE A 297 120.31 1.42 2.08
N ALA A 298 119.41 0.51 1.71
CA ALA A 298 119.75 -0.84 1.23
C ALA A 298 120.63 -0.81 -0.03
N ALA A 299 120.41 0.13 -0.96
CA ALA A 299 121.28 0.32 -2.13
C ALA A 299 122.71 0.76 -1.75
N ARG A 300 122.87 1.48 -0.63
CA ARG A 300 124.17 1.91 -0.10
C ARG A 300 124.89 0.80 0.66
N GLU A 301 124.14 -0.10 1.28
CA GLU A 301 124.65 -1.33 1.91
C GLU A 301 125.03 -2.38 0.85
N ALA A 302 124.27 -2.52 -0.23
CA ALA A 302 124.61 -3.38 -1.37
C ALA A 302 125.98 -3.02 -1.99
N ALA A 303 126.28 -1.72 -2.15
CA ALA A 303 127.58 -1.23 -2.64
C ALA A 303 128.75 -1.44 -1.66
N LEU A 304 128.48 -1.75 -0.39
CA LEU A 304 129.47 -2.24 0.57
C LEU A 304 129.61 -3.76 0.47
N HIS A 305 128.51 -4.51 0.37
CA HIS A 305 128.55 -5.97 0.24
C HIS A 305 129.14 -6.47 -1.08
N GLU A 306 129.04 -5.77 -2.21
CA GLU A 306 129.79 -6.12 -3.43
C GLU A 306 131.31 -6.08 -3.20
N ARG A 307 131.77 -5.16 -2.35
CA ARG A 307 133.17 -4.98 -1.98
C ARG A 307 133.66 -6.01 -0.95
N GLU A 308 132.74 -6.67 -0.25
CA GLU A 308 133.01 -7.78 0.67
C GLU A 308 132.92 -9.14 -0.03
N ARG A 309 131.97 -9.33 -0.96
CA ARG A 309 131.86 -10.55 -1.79
C ARG A 309 133.12 -10.82 -2.61
N ALA A 310 133.79 -9.77 -3.08
CA ALA A 310 135.10 -9.88 -3.75
C ALA A 310 136.22 -10.49 -2.85
N ASN A 311 136.05 -10.49 -1.52
CA ASN A 311 136.90 -11.23 -0.58
C ASN A 311 136.31 -12.62 -0.23
N GLU A 312 134.99 -12.76 -0.09
CA GLU A 312 134.35 -14.01 0.34
C GLU A 312 134.25 -15.08 -0.75
N GLU A 313 134.15 -14.70 -2.04
CA GLU A 313 134.19 -15.64 -3.17
C GLU A 313 135.53 -16.38 -3.28
N ALA A 314 136.60 -15.88 -2.64
CA ALA A 314 137.87 -16.58 -2.49
C ALA A 314 137.84 -17.68 -1.41
N GLN A 315 136.76 -17.81 -0.62
CA GLN A 315 136.82 -18.51 0.67
C GLN A 315 135.82 -19.66 0.86
N ASN A 316 134.64 -19.67 0.22
CA ASN A 316 133.58 -20.66 0.50
C ASN A 316 132.98 -21.39 -0.71
N ALA A 317 133.85 -22.02 -1.53
CA ALA A 317 133.44 -23.11 -2.43
C ALA A 317 133.17 -24.45 -1.67
N ALA A 318 132.47 -24.39 -0.52
CA ALA A 318 132.57 -25.40 0.54
C ALA A 318 131.23 -26.01 1.03
N LEU A 319 130.09 -25.35 0.81
CA LEU A 319 128.76 -25.78 1.24
C LEU A 319 127.75 -25.47 0.12
N GLU A 320 127.61 -26.31 -0.90
CA GLU A 320 126.81 -27.55 -0.91
C GLU A 320 125.39 -27.42 -0.31
N ARG A 321 124.41 -27.70 -1.19
CA ARG A 321 123.22 -28.56 -0.95
C ARG A 321 122.45 -28.40 0.37
N GLU A 322 121.23 -27.83 0.31
CA GLU A 322 120.04 -28.50 0.88
C GLU A 322 118.70 -27.93 0.33
N ALA A 323 117.61 -28.68 0.60
CA ALA A 323 116.17 -28.50 0.28
C ALA A 323 115.69 -27.15 -0.33
N ALA A 324 114.89 -27.05 -1.41
CA ALA A 324 114.11 -28.00 -2.23
C ALA A 324 112.81 -28.64 -1.65
N LEU A 325 111.65 -28.10 -2.11
CA LEU A 325 110.38 -28.75 -2.55
C LEU A 325 109.21 -29.11 -1.58
N ALA A 326 108.00 -29.03 -2.17
CA ALA A 326 106.68 -29.64 -1.82
C ALA A 326 105.94 -29.16 -0.55
N ALA A 327 104.60 -29.28 -0.37
CA ALA A 327 103.37 -29.40 -1.21
C ALA A 327 102.15 -29.06 -0.26
N ARG A 328 100.95 -28.55 -0.62
CA ARG A 328 99.93 -28.71 -1.69
C ARG A 328 98.85 -29.80 -1.41
N GLU A 329 97.56 -29.47 -1.63
CA GLU A 329 96.36 -30.36 -1.74
C GLU A 329 95.65 -30.81 -0.41
N ARG A 330 94.35 -31.16 -0.27
CA ARG A 330 93.07 -31.01 -1.07
C ARG A 330 91.78 -31.50 -0.31
N GLU A 331 90.57 -31.12 -0.80
CA GLU A 331 89.23 -31.84 -0.81
C GLU A 331 88.61 -32.33 0.55
N GLN A 332 87.36 -32.87 0.74
CA GLN A 332 86.06 -33.14 0.03
C GLN A 332 84.93 -33.26 1.13
N GLU A 333 83.60 -33.46 1.01
CA GLU A 333 82.53 -33.61 -0.04
C GLU A 333 81.27 -32.78 0.46
N GLY A 334 79.95 -33.10 0.49
CA GLY A 334 79.13 -34.22 -0.01
C GLY A 334 77.64 -34.31 0.45
N GLY A 335 76.84 -35.21 -0.17
CA GLY A 335 75.58 -35.79 0.38
C GLY A 335 74.19 -35.31 -0.16
N LEU A 336 73.35 -36.21 -0.73
CA LEU A 336 72.17 -35.85 -1.57
C LEU A 336 71.06 -36.95 -1.66
N ARG A 337 69.76 -36.58 -1.74
CA ARG A 337 68.63 -37.31 -2.42
C ARG A 337 67.46 -36.33 -2.68
N VAL A 338 67.03 -36.02 -3.93
CA VAL A 338 66.28 -36.84 -4.94
C VAL A 338 64.83 -37.12 -4.49
N LEU A 339 63.74 -36.76 -5.19
CA LEU A 339 63.40 -36.00 -6.44
C LEU A 339 61.89 -35.54 -6.28
N ARG A 340 61.02 -34.99 -7.17
CA ARG A 340 60.81 -34.66 -8.64
C ARG A 340 59.57 -33.69 -8.69
N GLU A 341 59.06 -32.98 -9.73
CA GLU A 341 59.37 -32.70 -11.16
C GLU A 341 58.64 -31.41 -11.69
N LEU A 342 58.86 -31.06 -12.97
CA LEU A 342 58.27 -30.12 -13.98
C LEU A 342 56.81 -29.56 -13.87
N GLN A 343 56.38 -28.44 -14.51
CA GLN A 343 57.01 -27.18 -15.05
C GLN A 343 55.94 -26.19 -15.65
N ALA A 344 56.12 -24.85 -15.52
CA ALA A 344 55.57 -23.74 -16.38
C ALA A 344 54.02 -23.53 -16.56
N CYS A 345 53.45 -22.45 -17.16
CA CYS A 345 53.64 -20.97 -17.11
C CYS A 345 52.48 -20.16 -17.79
N VAL A 346 52.18 -18.91 -17.33
CA VAL A 346 51.72 -17.69 -18.08
C VAL A 346 50.26 -17.50 -18.64
N ALA A 347 49.63 -16.35 -18.27
CA ALA A 347 48.61 -15.45 -18.91
C ALA A 347 47.25 -16.00 -19.48
N VAL A 348 46.04 -15.35 -19.45
CA VAL A 348 45.52 -13.94 -19.41
C VAL A 348 45.65 -13.18 -20.76
N PRO A 349 44.70 -12.33 -21.26
CA PRO A 349 43.27 -12.00 -20.95
C PRO A 349 42.36 -12.53 -22.12
N PRO A 350 41.36 -11.87 -22.80
CA PRO A 350 40.50 -10.67 -22.57
C PRO A 350 38.96 -10.86 -22.90
N LEU A 351 38.21 -9.75 -23.08
CA LEU A 351 36.83 -9.64 -23.64
C LEU A 351 36.82 -9.03 -25.05
N PRO A 352 35.73 -9.18 -25.83
CA PRO A 352 35.10 -7.97 -26.43
C PRO A 352 33.55 -7.98 -26.54
N THR A 353 32.98 -6.77 -26.67
CA THR A 353 31.56 -6.48 -26.95
C THR A 353 31.28 -6.46 -28.47
N ILE A 354 30.05 -6.78 -28.93
CA ILE A 354 29.28 -6.01 -29.95
C ILE A 354 27.90 -6.65 -30.28
N ARG A 355 27.00 -5.82 -30.83
CA ARG A 355 25.61 -6.13 -31.26
C ARG A 355 25.55 -7.16 -32.40
N SER A 356 24.38 -7.81 -32.55
CA SER A 356 23.86 -8.18 -33.88
C SER A 356 22.44 -7.67 -34.08
N ARG A 357 22.11 -7.32 -35.33
CA ARG A 357 20.77 -6.97 -35.81
C ARG A 357 20.65 -7.64 -37.17
N ARG A 358 19.63 -8.49 -37.38
CA ARG A 358 19.36 -9.07 -38.71
C ARG A 358 17.84 -9.10 -38.99
N GLN A 359 17.51 -8.46 -40.10
CA GLN A 359 16.39 -8.71 -41.00
C GLN A 359 16.54 -10.14 -41.60
N GLU A 360 15.57 -10.84 -42.19
CA GLU A 360 14.14 -10.61 -42.57
C GLU A 360 13.54 -12.04 -42.85
N PRO A 361 12.35 -12.31 -43.47
CA PRO A 361 11.50 -11.47 -44.34
C PRO A 361 9.99 -11.53 -43.90
N PRO A 362 8.94 -11.36 -44.74
CA PRO A 362 7.83 -10.48 -44.34
C PRO A 362 6.48 -11.21 -44.12
N GLY A 363 5.50 -10.49 -43.57
CA GLY A 363 4.08 -10.83 -43.76
C GLY A 363 3.32 -11.44 -42.59
N ARG A 364 3.50 -10.93 -41.37
CA ARG A 364 2.46 -10.84 -40.31
C ARG A 364 2.98 -10.00 -39.14
N GLU A 365 2.65 -8.72 -39.12
CA GLU A 365 2.75 -7.91 -37.89
C GLU A 365 1.62 -8.33 -36.94
N LEU A 366 1.95 -9.23 -36.02
CA LEU A 366 1.09 -9.51 -34.86
C LEU A 366 1.32 -8.37 -33.86
N GLU A 367 0.54 -7.29 -34.01
CA GLU A 367 0.52 -6.16 -33.06
C GLU A 367 -0.19 -6.58 -31.76
N ILE A 368 0.48 -7.46 -31.00
CA ILE A 368 0.02 -7.89 -29.68
C ILE A 368 0.17 -6.69 -28.73
N SER A 369 -0.90 -5.92 -28.58
CA SER A 369 -1.06 -4.89 -27.55
C SER A 369 -1.14 -5.56 -26.17
N CYS A 370 0.02 -6.04 -25.71
CA CYS A 370 0.14 -7.11 -24.72
C CYS A 370 -0.13 -6.61 -23.29
N PRO A 371 -0.87 -7.37 -22.45
CA PRO A 371 -1.09 -7.08 -21.04
C PRO A 371 0.19 -6.71 -20.27
N ARG A 372 1.35 -7.27 -20.63
CA ARG A 372 2.66 -7.02 -20.02
C ARG A 372 3.03 -5.53 -19.91
N ALA A 373 2.63 -4.69 -20.88
CA ALA A 373 2.88 -3.25 -20.84
C ALA A 373 1.99 -2.53 -19.81
N ARG A 374 0.71 -2.90 -19.72
CA ARG A 374 -0.22 -2.40 -18.69
C ARG A 374 0.19 -2.92 -17.30
N TYR A 375 0.62 -4.17 -17.20
CA TYR A 375 1.10 -4.78 -15.95
C TYR A 375 2.36 -4.08 -15.42
N GLN A 376 3.35 -3.75 -16.27
CA GLN A 376 4.51 -2.98 -15.81
C GLN A 376 4.17 -1.53 -15.45
N ALA A 377 3.23 -0.88 -16.14
CA ALA A 377 2.73 0.43 -15.73
C ALA A 377 2.02 0.38 -14.36
N PHE A 378 1.24 -0.68 -14.10
CA PHE A 378 0.56 -0.95 -12.83
C PHE A 378 1.57 -1.22 -11.70
N LEU A 379 2.59 -2.05 -11.92
CA LEU A 379 3.68 -2.28 -10.97
C LEU A 379 4.49 -1.01 -10.67
N GLN A 380 4.69 -0.12 -11.65
CA GLN A 380 5.31 1.19 -11.40
C GLN A 380 4.40 2.12 -10.59
N ALA A 381 3.08 2.11 -10.82
CA ALA A 381 2.11 2.87 -10.04
C ALA A 381 2.07 2.40 -8.57
N GLY A 382 2.05 1.08 -8.34
CA GLY A 382 2.13 0.49 -7.00
C GLY A 382 3.43 0.87 -6.27
N ARG A 383 4.58 0.78 -6.94
CA ARG A 383 5.88 1.19 -6.36
C ARG A 383 5.94 2.69 -6.04
N ARG A 384 5.28 3.55 -6.82
CA ARG A 384 5.14 4.99 -6.51
C ARG A 384 4.27 5.21 -5.28
N ALA A 385 3.12 4.54 -5.17
CA ALA A 385 2.25 4.63 -4.00
C ALA A 385 2.94 4.16 -2.70
N MET A 386 3.89 3.21 -2.80
CA MET A 386 4.73 2.77 -1.66
C MET A 386 5.93 3.69 -1.35
N SER A 387 6.18 4.73 -2.16
CA SER A 387 7.29 5.67 -1.95
C SER A 387 6.91 6.94 -1.16
N GLU A 388 5.63 7.14 -0.87
CA GLU A 388 5.12 8.20 0.00
C GLU A 388 4.79 7.62 1.41
N PRO A 389 5.01 8.37 2.51
CA PRO A 389 4.79 7.88 3.87
C PRO A 389 3.28 7.67 4.15
N PRO A 390 2.76 6.43 4.29
CA PRO A 390 1.32 6.20 4.25
C PRO A 390 0.67 6.14 5.63
N THR A 391 -0.37 6.96 5.82
CA THR A 391 -1.37 6.80 6.90
C THR A 391 -2.24 5.56 6.67
N ILE A 392 -3.04 5.17 7.66
CA ILE A 392 -3.83 3.92 7.61
C ILE A 392 -4.86 3.95 6.47
N ASP A 393 -5.62 5.05 6.34
CA ASP A 393 -6.64 5.21 5.29
C ASP A 393 -6.09 5.06 3.86
N SER A 394 -4.86 5.54 3.58
CA SER A 394 -4.28 5.44 2.24
C SER A 394 -3.82 4.03 1.89
N ARG A 395 -3.51 3.19 2.89
CA ARG A 395 -3.23 1.75 2.67
C ARG A 395 -4.52 0.98 2.38
N GLN A 396 -5.60 1.30 3.10
CA GLN A 396 -6.89 0.64 2.93
C GLN A 396 -7.53 1.03 1.58
N LEU A 397 -7.54 2.33 1.23
CA LEU A 397 -7.99 2.79 -0.08
C LEU A 397 -7.12 2.28 -1.25
N ALA A 398 -5.82 2.05 -1.02
CA ALA A 398 -4.96 1.40 -2.02
C ALA A 398 -5.30 -0.09 -2.17
N SER A 399 -5.52 -0.80 -1.05
CA SER A 399 -5.96 -2.21 -1.03
C SER A 399 -7.29 -2.38 -1.77
N ASP A 400 -8.30 -1.57 -1.44
CA ASP A 400 -9.63 -1.65 -2.04
C ASP A 400 -9.59 -1.34 -3.55
N ARG A 401 -8.79 -0.36 -3.98
CA ARG A 401 -8.59 -0.07 -5.41
C ARG A 401 -7.81 -1.17 -6.14
N PHE A 402 -6.86 -1.81 -5.48
CA PHE A 402 -6.08 -2.93 -6.02
C PHE A 402 -6.97 -4.17 -6.20
N ILE A 403 -7.75 -4.53 -5.18
CA ILE A 403 -8.70 -5.66 -5.20
C ILE A 403 -9.80 -5.41 -6.24
N ASN A 404 -10.43 -4.23 -6.27
CA ASN A 404 -11.46 -3.94 -7.27
C ASN A 404 -10.90 -3.91 -8.71
N ALA A 405 -9.66 -3.46 -8.93
CA ALA A 405 -9.03 -3.51 -10.25
C ALA A 405 -8.71 -4.95 -10.70
N LEU A 406 -8.33 -5.84 -9.78
CA LEU A 406 -8.12 -7.26 -10.07
C LEU A 406 -9.44 -8.02 -10.29
N MET A 407 -10.47 -7.76 -9.48
CA MET A 407 -11.80 -8.34 -9.67
C MET A 407 -12.43 -7.93 -11.00
N ALA A 408 -12.20 -6.67 -11.44
CA ALA A 408 -12.60 -6.19 -12.76
C ALA A 408 -11.79 -6.79 -13.93
N ALA A 409 -10.64 -7.44 -13.67
CA ALA A 409 -9.85 -8.10 -14.71
C ALA A 409 -10.38 -9.50 -15.08
N ASN A 410 -11.34 -10.06 -14.33
CA ASN A 410 -11.80 -11.45 -14.48
C ASN A 410 -12.72 -11.70 -15.70
N THR A 411 -12.72 -10.80 -16.68
CA THR A 411 -13.44 -10.94 -17.97
C THR A 411 -12.55 -10.56 -19.15
N VAL A 412 -11.37 -11.19 -19.26
CA VAL A 412 -10.57 -11.10 -20.49
C VAL A 412 -11.21 -11.95 -21.58
N ARG A 413 -11.62 -11.31 -22.68
CA ARG A 413 -11.75 -11.94 -24.01
C ARG A 413 -10.78 -11.22 -24.94
N PHE A 414 -10.26 -11.93 -25.95
CA PHE A 414 -9.57 -11.24 -27.04
C PHE A 414 -10.54 -10.32 -27.78
N ALA A 415 -10.04 -9.18 -28.27
CA ALA A 415 -10.83 -8.23 -29.05
C ALA A 415 -11.34 -8.81 -30.39
N SER A 416 -10.76 -9.93 -30.86
CA SER A 416 -11.24 -10.72 -32.00
C SER A 416 -12.46 -11.61 -31.69
N GLY A 417 -12.78 -11.84 -30.41
CA GLY A 417 -13.82 -12.78 -29.99
C GLY A 417 -13.40 -14.26 -30.00
N GLU A 418 -12.16 -14.56 -30.36
CA GLU A 418 -11.61 -15.92 -30.34
C GLU A 418 -11.38 -16.44 -28.91
N PRO A 419 -11.50 -17.77 -28.67
CA PRO A 419 -11.17 -18.36 -27.37
C PRO A 419 -9.67 -18.25 -27.10
N ILE A 420 -9.32 -17.97 -25.84
CA ILE A 420 -7.92 -17.89 -25.40
C ILE A 420 -7.32 -19.30 -25.37
N ALA A 421 -6.09 -19.47 -25.83
CA ALA A 421 -5.41 -20.76 -25.82
C ALA A 421 -5.20 -21.26 -24.38
N PRO A 422 -5.27 -22.59 -24.11
CA PRO A 422 -5.05 -23.13 -22.77
C PRO A 422 -3.71 -22.71 -22.15
N ASP A 423 -2.63 -22.70 -22.93
CA ASP A 423 -1.29 -22.31 -22.47
C ASP A 423 -1.22 -20.84 -22.03
N ASP A 424 -1.91 -19.93 -22.74
CA ASP A 424 -2.03 -18.52 -22.35
C ASP A 424 -2.84 -18.38 -21.06
N LEU A 425 -3.93 -19.15 -20.90
CA LEU A 425 -4.73 -19.16 -19.67
C LEU A 425 -3.97 -19.74 -18.46
N ILE A 426 -3.11 -20.74 -18.68
CA ILE A 426 -2.19 -21.28 -17.66
C ILE A 426 -1.18 -20.19 -17.27
N ALA A 427 -0.55 -19.52 -18.24
CA ALA A 427 0.40 -18.44 -17.98
C ALA A 427 -0.22 -17.26 -17.21
N ILE A 428 -1.40 -16.79 -17.64
CA ILE A 428 -2.15 -15.70 -16.98
C ILE A 428 -2.49 -16.06 -15.54
N ASN A 429 -2.97 -17.28 -15.27
CA ASN A 429 -3.30 -17.70 -13.90
C ASN A 429 -2.06 -17.89 -13.02
N ILE A 430 -0.92 -18.30 -13.58
CA ILE A 430 0.35 -18.33 -12.84
C ILE A 430 0.81 -16.91 -12.49
N GLU A 431 0.78 -15.95 -13.43
CA GLU A 431 1.15 -14.55 -13.14
C GLU A 431 0.20 -13.91 -12.10
N LEU A 432 -1.12 -14.15 -12.19
CA LEU A 432 -2.09 -13.67 -11.21
C LEU A 432 -1.88 -14.30 -9.82
N GLY A 433 -1.70 -15.62 -9.75
CA GLY A 433 -1.42 -16.32 -8.50
C GLY A 433 -0.13 -15.82 -7.82
N GLN A 434 0.90 -15.52 -8.61
CA GLN A 434 2.15 -14.91 -8.12
C GLN A 434 1.92 -13.49 -7.59
N ALA A 435 1.16 -12.65 -8.28
CA ALA A 435 0.86 -11.29 -7.82
C ALA A 435 0.07 -11.25 -6.50
N TYR A 436 -0.89 -12.16 -6.31
CA TYR A 436 -1.57 -12.33 -5.02
C TYR A 436 -0.64 -12.88 -3.93
N LEU A 437 0.25 -13.83 -4.25
CA LEU A 437 1.23 -14.34 -3.28
C LEU A 437 2.20 -13.24 -2.81
N GLU A 438 2.73 -12.40 -3.71
CA GLU A 438 3.56 -11.25 -3.35
C GLU A 438 2.82 -10.27 -2.42
N LEU A 439 1.53 -10.00 -2.67
CA LEU A 439 0.71 -9.17 -1.78
C LEU A 439 0.56 -9.82 -0.39
N ALA A 440 0.34 -11.13 -0.31
CA ALA A 440 0.20 -11.86 0.95
C ALA A 440 1.51 -11.92 1.77
N GLU A 441 2.67 -11.87 1.11
CA GLU A 441 3.96 -11.71 1.80
C GLU A 441 4.13 -10.29 2.37
N LEU A 442 3.77 -9.24 1.60
CA LEU A 442 3.78 -7.84 2.05
C LEU A 442 2.82 -7.59 3.23
N LEU A 443 1.68 -8.29 3.29
CA LEU A 443 0.75 -8.23 4.42
C LEU A 443 1.24 -9.02 5.66
N GLY A 444 2.24 -9.91 5.51
CA GLY A 444 2.76 -10.76 6.57
C GLY A 444 3.19 -10.01 7.84
N PRO A 445 4.12 -9.02 7.75
CA PRO A 445 4.55 -8.24 8.91
C PRO A 445 3.45 -7.40 9.56
N LEU A 446 2.38 -7.05 8.82
CA LEU A 446 1.27 -6.25 9.32
C LEU A 446 0.23 -7.10 10.05
N GLY A 447 -0.02 -8.33 9.59
CA GLY A 447 -0.92 -9.28 10.23
C GLY A 447 -0.49 -9.70 11.65
N ALA A 448 0.79 -9.55 11.99
CA ALA A 448 1.29 -9.76 13.35
C ALA A 448 0.85 -8.67 14.35
N VAL A 449 0.31 -7.54 13.87
CA VAL A 449 -0.02 -6.35 14.68
C VAL A 449 -1.49 -5.93 14.53
N ASN A 450 -2.21 -6.44 13.51
CA ASN A 450 -3.61 -6.13 13.25
C ASN A 450 -4.38 -7.37 12.76
N SER A 451 -5.50 -7.69 13.42
CA SER A 451 -6.44 -8.76 13.06
C SER A 451 -6.93 -8.66 11.62
N ASP A 452 -7.18 -7.44 11.16
CA ASP A 452 -7.84 -7.19 9.88
C ASP A 452 -6.85 -7.38 8.73
N CYS A 453 -5.58 -7.05 8.97
CA CYS A 453 -4.47 -7.38 8.08
C CYS A 453 -4.19 -8.90 8.05
N ALA A 454 -4.40 -9.62 9.16
CA ALA A 454 -4.27 -11.07 9.20
C ALA A 454 -5.40 -11.78 8.43
N ALA A 455 -6.63 -11.28 8.56
CA ALA A 455 -7.79 -11.74 7.79
C ALA A 455 -7.59 -11.48 6.28
N GLY A 456 -7.26 -10.24 5.90
CA GLY A 456 -6.97 -9.89 4.51
C GLY A 456 -5.80 -10.67 3.90
N ARG A 457 -4.75 -10.98 4.68
CA ARG A 457 -3.68 -11.88 4.25
C ARG A 457 -4.19 -13.29 3.96
N SER A 458 -5.04 -13.84 4.82
CA SER A 458 -5.59 -15.19 4.67
C SER A 458 -6.54 -15.30 3.48
N GLU A 459 -7.31 -14.25 3.20
CA GLU A 459 -8.13 -14.14 1.99
C GLU A 459 -7.28 -13.99 0.73
N THR A 460 -6.24 -13.15 0.76
CA THR A 460 -5.28 -12.98 -0.33
C THR A 460 -4.57 -14.30 -0.70
N LEU A 461 -4.16 -15.09 0.30
CA LEU A 461 -3.59 -16.42 0.07
C LEU A 461 -4.61 -17.38 -0.56
N ARG A 462 -5.88 -17.32 -0.16
CA ARG A 462 -6.93 -18.14 -0.77
C ARG A 462 -7.17 -17.78 -2.24
N ALA A 463 -7.12 -16.49 -2.58
CA ALA A 463 -7.18 -16.02 -3.97
C ALA A 463 -5.98 -16.49 -4.80
N ALA A 464 -4.76 -16.40 -4.25
CA ALA A 464 -3.55 -16.94 -4.87
C ALA A 464 -3.66 -18.44 -5.17
N LEU A 465 -4.13 -19.24 -4.19
CA LEU A 465 -4.33 -20.68 -4.36
C LEU A 465 -5.32 -20.98 -5.49
N GLY A 466 -6.47 -20.30 -5.50
CA GLY A 466 -7.52 -20.51 -6.51
C GLY A 466 -7.05 -20.27 -7.95
N HIS A 467 -6.17 -19.27 -8.18
CA HIS A 467 -5.56 -19.06 -9.49
C HIS A 467 -4.58 -20.18 -9.87
N PHE A 468 -3.71 -20.63 -8.96
CA PHE A 468 -2.81 -21.74 -9.28
C PHE A 468 -3.55 -23.08 -9.48
N GLU A 469 -4.65 -23.30 -8.75
CA GLU A 469 -5.52 -24.47 -8.95
C GLU A 469 -6.27 -24.40 -10.29
N GLN A 470 -6.69 -23.21 -10.75
CA GLN A 470 -7.22 -23.01 -12.11
C GLN A 470 -6.17 -23.28 -13.19
N ALA A 471 -4.92 -22.83 -13.01
CA ALA A 471 -3.83 -23.15 -13.91
C ALA A 471 -3.58 -24.67 -13.99
N ALA A 472 -3.49 -25.35 -12.84
CA ALA A 472 -3.28 -26.79 -12.77
C ALA A 472 -4.45 -27.61 -13.36
N ALA A 473 -5.69 -27.10 -13.28
CA ALA A 473 -6.86 -27.72 -13.90
C ALA A 473 -6.92 -27.56 -15.43
N LEU A 474 -6.25 -26.55 -15.98
CA LEU A 474 -6.09 -26.35 -17.43
C LEU A 474 -4.93 -27.18 -18.00
N GLY A 475 -3.86 -27.38 -17.22
CA GLY A 475 -2.75 -28.27 -17.57
C GLY A 475 -1.68 -28.34 -16.47
N GLU A 476 -1.02 -29.49 -16.33
CA GLU A 476 0.04 -29.66 -15.33
C GLU A 476 1.26 -28.77 -15.65
N SER A 477 1.54 -27.82 -14.76
CA SER A 477 2.67 -26.91 -14.87
C SER A 477 3.47 -26.86 -13.57
N ALA A 478 4.79 -27.04 -13.68
CA ALA A 478 5.71 -26.90 -12.55
C ALA A 478 5.62 -25.50 -11.90
N GLY A 479 5.30 -24.46 -12.69
CA GLY A 479 5.09 -23.11 -12.18
C GLY A 479 3.84 -22.96 -11.32
N ALA A 480 2.73 -23.62 -11.70
CA ALA A 480 1.49 -23.64 -10.93
C ALA A 480 1.64 -24.44 -9.64
N LEU A 481 2.16 -25.67 -9.72
CA LEU A 481 2.37 -26.54 -8.56
C LEU A 481 3.35 -25.93 -7.54
N ARG A 482 4.45 -25.30 -8.00
CA ARG A 482 5.33 -24.51 -7.13
C ARG A 482 4.58 -23.36 -6.43
N GLY A 483 3.68 -22.69 -7.15
CA GLY A 483 2.81 -21.65 -6.59
C GLY A 483 1.89 -22.18 -5.48
N MET A 484 1.20 -23.29 -5.74
CA MET A 484 0.35 -23.98 -4.75
C MET A 484 1.14 -24.35 -3.50
N GLY A 485 2.32 -24.97 -3.65
CA GLY A 485 3.18 -25.32 -2.53
C GLY A 485 3.61 -24.12 -1.69
N CYS A 486 4.00 -23.00 -2.32
CA CYS A 486 4.33 -21.77 -1.60
C CYS A 486 3.14 -21.20 -0.82
N VAL A 487 1.95 -21.17 -1.42
CA VAL A 487 0.73 -20.68 -0.76
C VAL A 487 0.31 -21.59 0.39
N ARG A 488 0.35 -22.91 0.21
CA ARG A 488 0.00 -23.90 1.25
C ARG A 488 1.02 -23.88 2.41
N MET A 489 2.31 -23.70 2.13
CA MET A 489 3.30 -23.37 3.19
C MET A 489 2.91 -22.09 3.96
N ALA A 490 2.52 -21.02 3.27
CA ALA A 490 2.16 -19.73 3.88
C ALA A 490 0.85 -19.76 4.69
N LEU A 491 0.00 -20.77 4.45
CA LEU A 491 -1.20 -21.13 5.21
C LEU A 491 -0.95 -22.17 6.32
N GLY A 492 0.26 -22.76 6.41
CA GLY A 492 0.62 -23.79 7.39
C GLY A 492 0.24 -25.23 7.01
N GLN A 493 -0.27 -25.44 5.79
CA GLN A 493 -0.61 -26.72 5.16
C GLN A 493 0.66 -27.38 4.57
N THR A 494 1.59 -27.73 5.47
CA THR A 494 2.92 -28.22 5.07
C THR A 494 2.92 -29.60 4.38
N PRO A 495 2.12 -30.60 4.80
CA PRO A 495 2.06 -31.89 4.10
C PRO A 495 1.59 -31.77 2.64
N GLU A 496 0.57 -30.95 2.39
CA GLU A 496 0.02 -30.70 1.07
C GLU A 496 1.03 -29.94 0.18
N ALA A 497 1.75 -28.97 0.76
CA ALA A 497 2.81 -28.26 0.07
C ALA A 497 3.99 -29.16 -0.34
N ILE A 498 4.35 -30.15 0.49
CA ILE A 498 5.37 -31.16 0.15
C ILE A 498 4.94 -31.95 -1.09
N ALA A 499 3.69 -32.41 -1.15
CA ALA A 499 3.17 -33.14 -2.30
C ALA A 499 3.14 -32.29 -3.59
N ASP A 500 2.78 -31.00 -3.49
CA ASP A 500 2.82 -30.08 -4.63
C ASP A 500 4.25 -29.88 -5.15
N PHE A 501 5.25 -29.68 -4.27
CA PHE A 501 6.65 -29.52 -4.68
C PHE A 501 7.25 -30.81 -5.24
N GLU A 502 6.90 -31.97 -4.71
CA GLU A 502 7.35 -33.27 -5.24
C GLU A 502 6.79 -33.51 -6.65
N ARG A 503 5.50 -33.20 -6.89
CA ARG A 503 4.88 -33.24 -8.22
C ARG A 503 5.46 -32.17 -9.16
N ALA A 504 5.80 -30.98 -8.66
CA ALA A 504 6.47 -29.97 -9.46
C ALA A 504 7.88 -30.41 -9.90
N LEU A 505 8.61 -31.16 -9.07
CA LEU A 505 9.90 -31.76 -9.42
C LEU A 505 9.80 -32.93 -10.41
N THR A 506 8.67 -33.65 -10.53
CA THR A 506 8.54 -34.64 -11.61
C THR A 506 8.42 -33.97 -12.99
N LEU A 507 7.85 -32.76 -13.04
CA LEU A 507 7.77 -31.94 -14.26
C LEU A 507 9.06 -31.13 -14.54
N ALA A 508 9.79 -30.71 -13.49
CA ALA A 508 11.04 -29.96 -13.60
C ALA A 508 12.16 -30.51 -12.69
N PRO A 509 12.76 -31.68 -13.00
CA PRO A 509 13.70 -32.37 -12.09
C PRO A 509 14.99 -31.61 -11.73
N ASN A 510 15.34 -30.61 -12.55
CA ASN A 510 16.54 -29.78 -12.42
C ASN A 510 16.26 -28.40 -11.79
N ASP A 511 15.02 -28.10 -11.39
CA ASP A 511 14.68 -26.83 -10.72
C ASP A 511 15.22 -26.82 -9.28
N THR A 512 16.28 -26.04 -9.08
CA THR A 512 16.96 -25.86 -7.79
C THR A 512 16.14 -25.10 -6.76
N ASP A 513 15.07 -24.42 -7.18
CA ASP A 513 14.30 -23.52 -6.33
C ASP A 513 13.13 -24.29 -5.74
N ILE A 514 12.48 -25.13 -6.55
CA ILE A 514 11.51 -26.13 -6.06
C ILE A 514 12.19 -27.11 -5.10
N ARG A 515 13.41 -27.60 -5.40
CA ARG A 515 14.16 -28.47 -4.48
C ARG A 515 14.45 -27.78 -3.13
N ARG A 516 14.91 -26.52 -3.15
CA ARG A 516 15.14 -25.73 -1.92
C ARG A 516 13.85 -25.47 -1.12
N LEU A 517 12.71 -25.28 -1.80
CA LEU A 517 11.40 -25.12 -1.15
C LEU A 517 10.90 -26.44 -0.53
N LEU A 518 11.07 -27.57 -1.20
CA LEU A 518 10.76 -28.89 -0.68
C LEU A 518 11.57 -29.22 0.58
N ASP A 519 12.88 -28.97 0.58
CA ASP A 519 13.75 -29.20 1.74
C ASP A 519 13.40 -28.28 2.93
N ARG A 520 12.98 -27.03 2.65
CA ARG A 520 12.42 -26.11 3.65
C ARG A 520 11.08 -26.58 4.22
N ALA A 521 10.21 -27.18 3.40
CA ALA A 521 8.93 -27.73 3.85
C ALA A 521 9.13 -28.98 4.72
N ARG A 522 10.02 -29.89 4.30
CA ARG A 522 10.38 -31.11 5.06
C ARG A 522 11.02 -30.78 6.42
N THR A 523 11.95 -29.82 6.47
CA THR A 523 12.56 -29.40 7.75
C THR A 523 11.56 -28.70 8.68
N ALA A 524 10.62 -27.91 8.15
CA ALA A 524 9.53 -27.32 8.95
C ALA A 524 8.58 -28.38 9.54
N THR A 525 8.38 -29.52 8.87
CA THR A 525 7.60 -30.66 9.39
C THR A 525 8.36 -31.45 10.47
N GLN A 526 9.70 -31.47 10.44
CA GLN A 526 10.54 -32.13 11.46
C GLN A 526 10.75 -31.31 12.76
N GLN A 527 10.24 -30.07 12.80
CA GLN A 527 10.37 -29.15 13.95
C GLN A 527 9.03 -28.91 14.67
N ARG A 528 8.02 -29.74 14.42
CA ARG A 528 6.71 -29.78 15.09
C ARG A 528 6.51 -31.11 15.80
#